data_AF-A0AAJ2CDP2-F1
#
_entry.id   AF-A0AAJ2CDP2-F1
#
_cell.length_a   1.000
_cell.length_b   1.000
_cell.length_c   1.000
_cell.angle_alpha   90.00
_cell.angle_beta   90.00
_cell.angle_gamma   90.00
#
_symmetry.space_group_name_H-M   'P 1'
#
loop_
_entity.id
_entity.type
_entity.pdbx_description
1 polymer ?
#
loop_
_entity_poly.entity_id
_entity_poly.type
_entity_poly.pdbx_seq_one_letter_code
_entity_poly.pdbx_strand_id
1 'polypeptide(L)'
;MTARTARRKRIIRVRTVEHQMAEANLARANGELASLVELAKRLETLRVDLAMAKGAVAGRALNTIGELSMRLDIAQENLTAPLSNASARRDRAGALAQSAMVKEESAIRLYERSRKSAEAEAERRSDANRPHRTRGGMRLRLIEGGAA
;
A
#
# COMPACT_ATOMS: atom_id res chain seq x y z
N MET A 1 -17.51 -24.47 -0.08
CA MET A 1 -16.18 -23.80 0.01
C MET A 1 -15.15 -24.83 0.44
N THR A 2 -13.99 -24.95 -0.24
CA THR A 2 -12.97 -25.98 0.08
C THR A 2 -12.00 -25.50 1.17
N ALA A 3 -11.37 -26.41 1.92
CA ALA A 3 -10.36 -26.06 2.94
C ALA A 3 -9.21 -25.19 2.38
N ARG A 4 -8.79 -25.46 1.13
CA ARG A 4 -7.78 -24.67 0.40
C ARG A 4 -8.22 -23.21 0.18
N THR A 5 -9.47 -23.00 -0.26
CA THR A 5 -10.03 -21.64 -0.42
C THR A 5 -10.16 -20.90 0.91
N ALA A 6 -10.55 -21.59 1.98
CA ALA A 6 -10.64 -21.04 3.33
C ALA A 6 -9.27 -20.56 3.83
N ARG A 7 -8.23 -21.39 3.68
CA ARG A 7 -6.85 -21.03 4.04
C ARG A 7 -6.35 -19.81 3.28
N ARG A 8 -6.58 -19.75 1.97
CA ARG A 8 -6.16 -18.60 1.14
C ARG A 8 -6.88 -17.31 1.53
N LYS A 9 -8.18 -17.37 1.87
CA LYS A 9 -8.92 -16.21 2.40
C LYS A 9 -8.33 -15.69 3.71
N ARG A 10 -7.85 -16.58 4.61
CA ARG A 10 -7.16 -16.17 5.84
C ARG A 10 -5.81 -15.51 5.54
N ILE A 11 -5.04 -16.05 4.59
CA ILE A 11 -3.76 -15.47 4.16
C ILE A 11 -3.95 -14.05 3.63
N ILE A 12 -4.97 -13.81 2.80
CA ILE A 12 -5.28 -12.46 2.31
C ILE A 12 -5.47 -11.49 3.48
N ARG A 13 -6.29 -11.85 4.48
CA ARG A 13 -6.50 -10.97 5.65
C ARG A 13 -5.20 -10.58 6.35
N VAL A 14 -4.28 -11.52 6.52
CA VAL A 14 -2.96 -11.24 7.10
C VAL A 14 -2.15 -10.31 6.19
N ARG A 15 -2.12 -10.58 4.88
CA ARG A 15 -1.38 -9.75 3.91
C ARG A 15 -1.94 -8.32 3.82
N THR A 16 -3.26 -8.15 3.89
CA THR A 16 -3.90 -6.84 3.93
C THR A 16 -3.45 -6.05 5.16
N VAL A 17 -3.43 -6.68 6.34
CA VAL A 17 -2.94 -6.02 7.57
C VAL A 17 -1.46 -5.67 7.45
N GLU A 18 -0.63 -6.58 6.96
CA GLU A 18 0.81 -6.32 6.73
C GLU A 18 1.03 -5.15 5.77
N HIS A 19 0.24 -5.08 4.69
CA HIS A 19 0.30 -3.97 3.73
C HIS A 19 -0.12 -2.65 4.38
N GLN A 20 -1.24 -2.61 5.08
CA GLN A 20 -1.69 -1.43 5.82
C GLN A 20 -0.66 -0.95 6.85
N MET A 21 -0.01 -1.88 7.57
CA MET A 21 1.07 -1.53 8.49
C MET A 21 2.28 -0.94 7.76
N ALA A 22 2.65 -1.50 6.61
CA ALA A 22 3.75 -0.99 5.80
C ALA A 22 3.45 0.41 5.21
N GLU A 23 2.23 0.65 4.76
CA GLU A 23 1.76 1.97 4.31
C GLU A 23 1.76 2.99 5.44
N ALA A 24 1.27 2.62 6.62
CA ALA A 24 1.30 3.49 7.80
C ALA A 24 2.75 3.83 8.20
N ASN A 25 3.68 2.88 8.09
CA ASN A 25 5.10 3.13 8.32
C ASN A 25 5.70 4.10 7.30
N LEU A 26 5.35 3.94 6.02
CA LEU A 26 5.76 4.85 4.95
C LEU A 26 5.21 6.26 5.18
N ALA A 27 3.93 6.39 5.54
CA ALA A 27 3.31 7.67 5.86
C ALA A 27 4.01 8.38 7.02
N ARG A 28 4.38 7.64 8.09
CA ARG A 28 5.17 8.19 9.20
C ARG A 28 6.55 8.67 8.75
N ALA A 29 7.28 7.87 7.97
CA ALA A 29 8.59 8.25 7.45
C ALA A 29 8.52 9.48 6.53
N ASN A 30 7.47 9.59 5.70
CA ASN A 30 7.21 10.77 4.88
C ASN A 30 6.93 12.01 5.74
N GLY A 31 6.14 11.88 6.82
CA GLY A 31 5.87 12.97 7.75
C GLY A 31 7.12 13.45 8.49
N GLU A 32 7.97 12.52 8.93
CA GLU A 32 9.27 12.83 9.55
C GLU A 32 10.20 13.58 8.58
N LEU A 33 10.28 13.14 7.33
CA LEU A 33 11.09 13.82 6.32
C LEU A 33 10.55 15.22 6.02
N ALA A 34 9.23 15.36 5.88
CA ALA A 34 8.58 16.65 5.62
C ALA A 34 8.83 17.66 6.75
N SER A 35 8.77 17.22 8.02
CA SER A 35 9.02 18.11 9.16
C SER A 35 10.48 18.59 9.22
N LEU A 36 11.45 17.73 8.89
CA LEU A 36 12.86 18.10 8.82
C LEU A 36 13.15 19.05 7.66
N VAL A 37 12.54 18.80 6.49
CA VAL A 37 12.66 19.70 5.33
C VAL A 37 12.09 21.08 5.65
N GLU A 38 10.95 21.13 6.33
CA GLU A 38 10.33 22.38 6.77
C GLU A 38 11.20 23.11 7.80
N LEU A 39 11.81 22.39 8.75
CA LEU A 39 12.74 22.98 9.70
C LEU A 39 13.97 23.58 9.00
N ALA A 40 14.54 22.88 8.01
CA ALA A 40 15.66 23.37 7.22
C ALA A 40 15.30 24.65 6.44
N LYS A 41 14.09 24.71 5.86
CA LYS A 41 13.59 25.93 5.18
C LYS A 41 13.47 27.10 6.14
N ARG A 42 12.95 26.88 7.35
CA ARG A 42 12.82 27.94 8.37
C ARG A 42 14.18 28.49 8.79
N LEU A 43 15.19 27.62 8.96
CA LEU A 43 16.55 28.07 9.24
C LEU A 43 17.11 28.91 8.09
N GLU A 44 16.87 28.52 6.84
CA GLU A 44 17.30 29.30 5.68
C GLU A 44 16.62 30.68 5.64
N THR A 45 15.31 30.74 5.90
CA THR A 45 14.60 32.03 6.01
C THR A 45 15.20 32.92 7.10
N LEU A 46 15.46 32.37 8.30
CA LEU A 46 16.08 33.12 9.39
C LEU A 46 17.48 33.64 9.03
N ARG A 47 18.25 32.89 8.23
CA ARG A 47 19.57 33.33 7.75
C ARG A 47 19.46 34.49 6.78
N VAL A 48 18.53 34.42 5.82
CA VAL A 48 18.28 35.48 4.85
C VAL A 48 17.82 36.76 5.56
N ASP A 49 16.87 36.63 6.49
CA ASP A 49 16.37 37.77 7.28
C ASP A 49 17.49 38.42 8.11
N LEU A 50 18.34 37.60 8.73
CA LEU A 50 19.49 38.08 9.51
C LEU A 50 20.53 38.79 8.63
N ALA A 51 20.75 38.31 7.41
CA ALA A 51 21.66 38.94 6.44
C ALA A 51 21.15 40.33 6.01
N MET A 52 19.84 40.48 5.79
CA MET A 52 19.22 41.77 5.47
C MET A 52 19.34 42.77 6.64
N ALA A 53 19.15 42.30 7.88
CA ALA A 53 19.29 43.14 9.07
C ALA A 53 20.71 43.68 9.27
N LYS A 54 21.73 42.93 8.84
CA LYS A 54 23.16 43.30 8.97
C LYS A 54 23.52 44.61 8.25
N GLY A 55 22.78 44.96 7.18
CA GLY A 55 23.01 46.19 6.41
C GLY A 55 22.57 47.50 7.08
N ALA A 56 21.79 47.44 8.17
CA ALA A 56 21.13 48.60 8.78
C ALA A 56 21.63 48.95 10.20
N VAL A 57 22.65 48.26 10.73
CA VAL A 57 22.89 48.17 12.18
C VAL A 57 24.26 48.70 12.62
N ALA A 58 24.28 49.41 13.75
CA ALA A 58 25.49 49.99 14.38
C ALA A 58 26.45 48.92 14.95
N GLY A 59 27.76 49.25 14.98
CA GLY A 59 28.86 48.29 15.21
C GLY A 59 28.78 47.37 16.44
N ARG A 60 28.10 47.77 17.54
CA ARG A 60 27.91 46.90 18.72
C ARG A 60 26.98 45.72 18.45
N ALA A 61 25.98 45.88 17.58
CA ALA A 61 25.06 44.81 17.23
C ALA A 61 25.58 43.93 16.08
N LEU A 62 26.71 44.28 15.46
CA LEU A 62 27.38 43.40 14.48
C LEU A 62 27.95 42.14 15.13
N ASN A 63 28.49 42.23 16.34
CA ASN A 63 29.02 41.05 17.06
C ASN A 63 27.90 40.05 17.38
N THR A 64 26.76 40.53 17.88
CA THR A 64 25.60 39.67 18.18
C THR A 64 25.01 39.05 16.92
N ILE A 65 24.96 39.79 15.80
CA ILE A 65 24.51 39.24 14.52
C ILE A 65 25.50 38.20 13.99
N GLY A 66 26.81 38.41 14.18
CA GLY A 66 27.85 37.44 13.82
C GLY A 66 27.69 36.12 14.56
N GLU A 67 27.51 36.16 15.88
CA GLU A 67 27.27 34.97 16.70
C GLU A 67 25.99 34.24 16.30
N LEU A 68 24.88 34.97 16.08
CA LEU A 68 23.63 34.38 15.61
C LEU A 68 23.78 33.72 14.23
N SER A 69 24.52 34.34 13.32
CA SER A 69 24.80 33.76 12.00
C SER A 69 25.52 32.42 12.15
N MET A 70 26.59 32.37 12.95
CA MET A 70 27.34 31.13 13.21
C MET A 70 26.47 30.05 13.86
N ARG A 71 25.57 30.41 14.78
CA ARG A 71 24.66 29.45 15.40
C ARG A 71 23.65 28.88 14.39
N LEU A 72 23.18 29.69 13.45
CA LEU A 72 22.32 29.24 12.36
C LEU A 72 23.08 28.35 11.36
N ASP A 73 24.36 28.65 11.08
CA ASP A 73 25.25 27.78 10.30
C ASP A 73 25.39 26.39 10.92
N ILE A 74 25.72 26.35 12.22
CA ILE A 74 25.87 25.10 12.97
C ILE A 74 24.55 24.33 13.01
N ALA A 75 23.42 25.02 13.21
CA ALA A 75 22.10 24.39 13.20
C ALA A 75 21.77 23.75 11.83
N GLN A 76 22.13 24.42 10.73
CA GLN A 76 21.94 23.90 9.39
C GLN A 76 22.83 22.67 9.12
N GLU A 77 24.10 22.74 9.52
CA GLU A 77 25.03 21.62 9.38
C GLU A 77 24.54 20.38 10.16
N ASN A 78 24.05 20.60 11.38
CA ASN A 78 23.48 19.56 12.24
C ASN A 78 22.22 18.89 11.66
N LEU A 79 21.52 19.51 10.71
CA LEU A 79 20.37 18.92 10.02
C LEU A 79 20.75 17.97 8.87
N THR A 80 21.99 18.03 8.39
CA THR A 80 22.44 17.24 7.23
C THR A 80 22.30 15.73 7.48
N ALA A 81 22.80 15.25 8.62
CA ALA A 81 22.71 13.83 8.97
C ALA A 81 21.26 13.37 9.24
N PRO A 82 20.43 14.09 10.03
CA PRO A 82 19.01 13.79 10.18
C PRO A 82 18.24 13.72 8.85
N LEU A 83 18.45 14.67 7.93
CA LEU A 83 17.79 14.68 6.61
C LEU A 83 18.18 13.47 5.77
N SER A 84 19.47 13.16 5.68
CA SER A 84 19.98 11.99 4.97
C SER A 84 19.39 10.69 5.55
N ASN A 85 19.39 10.56 6.89
CA ASN A 85 18.84 9.41 7.59
C ASN A 85 17.32 9.27 7.37
N ALA A 86 16.57 10.37 7.45
CA ALA A 86 15.13 10.37 7.23
C ALA A 86 14.79 10.01 5.77
N SER A 87 15.55 10.50 4.79
CA SER A 87 15.41 10.10 3.39
C SER A 87 15.67 8.61 3.21
N ALA A 88 16.76 8.08 3.77
CA ALA A 88 17.07 6.66 3.69
C ALA A 88 16.00 5.79 4.38
N ARG A 89 15.41 6.25 5.49
CA ARG A 89 14.29 5.57 6.16
C ARG A 89 13.04 5.56 5.28
N ARG A 90 12.72 6.68 4.64
CA ARG A 90 11.62 6.81 3.67
C ARG A 90 11.79 5.82 2.50
N ASP A 91 12.99 5.73 1.95
CA ASP A 91 13.31 4.80 0.85
C ASP A 91 13.09 3.34 1.26
N ARG A 92 13.61 2.95 2.42
CA ARG A 92 13.43 1.59 2.97
C ARG A 92 11.97 1.29 3.24
N ALA A 93 11.24 2.23 3.85
CA ALA A 93 9.81 2.07 4.11
C ALA A 93 9.01 1.94 2.80
N GLY A 94 9.37 2.71 1.76
CA GLY A 94 8.76 2.62 0.44
C GLY A 94 8.97 1.25 -0.22
N ALA A 95 10.20 0.73 -0.16
CA ALA A 95 10.50 -0.62 -0.67
C ALA A 95 9.71 -1.72 0.08
N LEU A 96 9.54 -1.58 1.40
CA LEU A 96 8.77 -2.52 2.21
C LEU A 96 7.26 -2.45 1.88
N ALA A 97 6.70 -1.24 1.75
CA ALA A 97 5.30 -1.05 1.36
C ALA A 97 5.02 -1.67 -0.01
N GLN A 98 5.88 -1.40 -1.00
CA GLN A 98 5.75 -1.99 -2.34
C GLN A 98 5.84 -3.51 -2.30
N SER A 99 6.76 -4.08 -1.52
CA SER A 99 6.87 -5.53 -1.36
C SER A 99 5.61 -6.13 -0.71
N ALA A 100 5.03 -5.46 0.28
CA ALA A 100 3.81 -5.89 0.94
C ALA A 100 2.60 -5.86 -0.01
N MET A 101 2.46 -4.79 -0.80
CA MET A 101 1.44 -4.66 -1.85
C MET A 101 1.50 -5.83 -2.84
N VAL A 102 2.70 -6.12 -3.37
CA VAL A 102 2.89 -7.24 -4.32
C VAL A 102 2.53 -8.59 -3.70
N LYS A 103 2.83 -8.80 -2.41
CA LYS A 103 2.46 -10.03 -1.68
C LYS A 103 0.95 -10.14 -1.48
N GLU A 104 0.27 -9.04 -1.17
CA GLU A 104 -1.19 -8.99 -1.06
C GLU A 104 -1.85 -9.32 -2.40
N GLU A 105 -1.47 -8.65 -3.48
CA GLU A 105 -1.99 -8.92 -4.82
C GLU A 105 -1.79 -10.38 -5.23
N SER A 106 -0.60 -10.92 -4.96
CA SER A 106 -0.28 -12.32 -5.25
C SER A 106 -1.18 -13.28 -4.47
N ALA A 107 -1.49 -12.97 -3.21
CA ALA A 107 -2.41 -13.76 -2.39
C ALA A 107 -3.85 -13.70 -2.92
N ILE A 108 -4.30 -12.53 -3.38
CA ILE A 108 -5.62 -12.33 -4.02
C ILE A 108 -5.71 -13.16 -5.30
N ARG A 109 -4.75 -13.03 -6.23
CA ARG A 109 -4.72 -13.81 -7.48
C ARG A 109 -4.74 -15.32 -7.20
N LEU A 110 -4.01 -15.77 -6.17
CA LEU A 110 -3.96 -17.18 -5.79
C LEU A 110 -5.30 -17.67 -5.21
N TYR A 111 -6.00 -16.84 -4.43
CA TYR A 111 -7.34 -17.14 -3.95
C TYR A 111 -8.34 -17.27 -5.10
N GLU A 112 -8.35 -16.31 -6.03
CA GLU A 112 -9.24 -16.32 -7.20
C GLU A 112 -9.04 -17.56 -8.06
N ARG A 113 -7.79 -17.92 -8.36
CA ARG A 113 -7.47 -19.15 -9.08
C ARG A 113 -8.01 -20.39 -8.35
N SER A 114 -7.88 -20.41 -7.03
CA SER A 114 -8.41 -21.50 -6.20
C SER A 114 -9.93 -21.56 -6.21
N ARG A 115 -10.59 -20.41 -6.22
CA ARG A 115 -12.04 -20.30 -6.25
C ARG A 115 -12.60 -20.82 -7.57
N LYS A 116 -12.06 -20.34 -8.69
CA LYS A 116 -12.42 -20.82 -10.04
C LYS A 116 -12.23 -22.33 -10.21
N SER A 117 -11.10 -22.86 -9.73
CA SER A 117 -10.85 -24.31 -9.76
C SER A 117 -11.84 -25.10 -8.91
N ALA A 118 -12.25 -24.59 -7.74
CA ALA A 118 -13.24 -25.23 -6.89
C ALA A 118 -14.66 -25.18 -7.50
N GLU A 119 -15.00 -24.08 -8.17
CA GLU A 119 -16.25 -23.92 -8.93
C GLU A 119 -16.33 -24.93 -10.08
N ALA A 120 -15.29 -25.02 -10.92
CA ALA A 120 -15.22 -25.97 -12.03
C ALA A 120 -15.27 -27.45 -11.57
N GLU A 121 -14.67 -27.77 -10.42
CA GLU A 121 -14.74 -29.11 -9.84
C GLU A 121 -16.13 -29.42 -9.25
N ALA A 122 -16.82 -28.41 -8.71
CA ALA A 122 -18.20 -28.56 -8.23
C ALA A 122 -19.17 -28.76 -9.40
N GLU A 123 -18.97 -28.04 -10.52
CA GLU A 123 -19.74 -28.19 -11.75
C GLU A 123 -19.56 -29.59 -12.35
N ARG A 124 -18.32 -30.09 -12.47
CA ARG A 124 -18.04 -31.46 -12.93
C ARG A 124 -18.72 -32.53 -12.06
N ARG A 125 -18.67 -32.36 -10.73
CA ARG A 125 -19.36 -33.28 -9.80
C ARG A 125 -20.88 -33.18 -9.90
N SER A 126 -21.42 -31.99 -10.10
CA SER A 126 -22.86 -31.79 -10.29
C SER A 126 -23.36 -32.44 -11.59
N ASP A 127 -22.58 -32.36 -12.66
CA ASP A 127 -22.93 -32.99 -13.93
C ASP A 127 -22.82 -34.52 -13.87
N ALA A 128 -21.77 -35.05 -13.22
CA ALA A 128 -21.61 -36.48 -12.98
C ALA A 128 -22.72 -37.07 -12.09
N ASN A 129 -23.21 -36.31 -11.10
CA ASN A 129 -24.30 -36.71 -10.21
C ASN A 129 -25.69 -36.39 -10.77
N ARG A 130 -25.80 -35.97 -12.04
CA ARG A 130 -27.08 -35.61 -12.63
C ARG A 130 -27.95 -36.87 -12.79
N PRO A 131 -29.16 -36.92 -12.20
CA PRO A 131 -30.02 -38.07 -12.36
C PRO A 131 -30.36 -38.28 -13.84
N HIS A 132 -30.28 -39.53 -14.30
CA HIS A 132 -30.62 -39.89 -15.67
C HIS A 132 -32.09 -39.52 -15.93
N ARG A 133 -32.30 -38.46 -16.71
CA ARG A 133 -33.65 -38.13 -17.21
C ARG A 133 -33.93 -39.07 -18.38
N THR A 134 -34.80 -40.05 -18.15
CA THR A 134 -35.50 -40.71 -19.26
C THR A 134 -36.15 -39.58 -20.07
N ARG A 135 -35.68 -39.39 -21.31
CA ARG A 135 -36.36 -38.50 -22.26
C ARG A 135 -37.81 -38.96 -22.29
N GLY A 136 -38.72 -38.10 -21.82
CA GLY A 136 -40.15 -38.36 -21.79
C GLY A 136 -40.54 -39.03 -23.10
N GLY A 137 -41.09 -40.24 -22.97
CA GLY A 137 -41.17 -41.19 -24.07
C GLY A 137 -41.65 -40.54 -25.36
N MET A 138 -41.08 -40.97 -26.48
CA MET A 138 -41.85 -41.11 -27.70
C MET A 138 -43.07 -41.96 -27.34
N ARG A 139 -44.13 -41.33 -26.82
CA ARG A 139 -45.47 -41.89 -26.83
C ARG A 139 -45.80 -41.97 -28.32
N LEU A 140 -45.50 -43.12 -28.93
CA LEU A 140 -46.21 -43.59 -30.10
C LEU A 140 -47.69 -43.44 -29.76
N ARG A 141 -48.31 -42.37 -30.28
CA ARG A 141 -49.77 -42.29 -30.34
C ARG A 141 -50.16 -43.38 -31.32
N LEU A 142 -50.50 -44.55 -30.79
CA LEU A 142 -51.33 -45.51 -31.52
C LEU A 142 -52.60 -44.76 -31.89
N ILE A 143 -52.73 -44.48 -33.18
CA ILE A 143 -53.96 -43.98 -33.78
C ILE A 143 -54.92 -45.16 -33.71
N GLU A 144 -55.80 -45.19 -32.70
CA GLU A 144 -57.03 -45.98 -32.76
C GLU A 144 -57.94 -45.36 -33.83
N GLY A 145 -57.66 -45.72 -35.09
CA GLY A 145 -58.54 -45.49 -36.22
C GLY A 145 -59.51 -46.64 -36.33
N GLY A 146 -60.61 -46.59 -35.58
CA GLY A 146 -61.80 -47.34 -35.93
C GLY A 146 -62.38 -46.79 -37.23
N ALA A 147 -62.63 -47.67 -38.20
CA ALA A 147 -63.51 -47.39 -39.32
C ALA A 147 -64.06 -48.71 -39.87
N ALA A 148 -65.38 -48.86 -39.68
CA ALA A 148 -66.38 -49.60 -40.45
C ALA A 148 -66.11 -51.06 -40.85
#